data_AF-A0A0D6QVI9-F1
#
_entry.id   AF-A0A0D6QVI9-F1
#
_cell.length_a   1.000
_cell.length_b   1.000
_cell.length_c   1.000
_cell.angle_alpha   90.00
_cell.angle_beta   90.00
_cell.angle_gamma   90.00
#
_symmetry.space_group_name_H-M   'P 1'
#
loop_
_entity.id
_entity.type
_entity.pdbx_description
1 polymer ?
#
loop_
_entity_poly.entity_id
_entity_poly.type
_entity_poly.pdbx_seq_one_letter_code
_entity_poly.pdbx_strand_id
1 'polypeptide(L)'
;MREILKHLALRVVSPYVDRLVALVHRPKESFFVIPQPEKVTVVFPVRFKDNVDVVLATSFLQEFMEARRTAGLNNAPSCVWSTTPPLELKGAPAHVLNANAGFVSFVIFPRHVDGEKLDKTVWSLSTFHAYVNYHIKCSKSFMHTRMRRRVETLIQALNRAKLDVEKEKKTAQGRSFKRHV
;
A
#
# COMPACT_ATOMS: atom_id res chain seq x y z
N MET A 1 -14.68 13.81 11.81
CA MET A 1 -15.01 13.22 10.49
C MET A 1 -16.49 12.86 10.38
N ARG A 2 -17.02 11.99 11.24
CA ARG A 2 -18.40 11.49 11.15
C ARG A 2 -19.43 12.60 10.95
N GLU A 3 -19.37 13.67 11.76
CA GLU A 3 -20.31 14.78 11.64
C GLU A 3 -20.22 15.52 10.29
N ILE A 4 -19.00 15.70 9.76
CA ILE A 4 -18.79 16.32 8.44
C ILE A 4 -19.43 15.47 7.34
N LEU A 5 -19.24 14.14 7.40
CA LEU A 5 -19.85 13.22 6.43
C LEU A 5 -21.37 13.09 6.61
N LYS A 6 -21.88 13.28 7.83
CA LYS A 6 -23.31 13.31 8.10
C LYS A 6 -23.99 14.52 7.44
N HIS A 7 -23.36 15.69 7.46
CA HIS A 7 -23.86 16.86 6.72
C HIS A 7 -23.95 16.57 5.21
N LEU A 8 -22.93 15.90 4.65
CA LEU A 8 -22.95 15.47 3.25
C LEU A 8 -24.09 14.47 2.97
N ALA A 9 -24.36 13.53 3.89
CA ALA A 9 -25.46 12.56 3.76
C ALA A 9 -26.83 13.26 3.78
N LEU A 10 -27.01 14.24 4.67
CA LEU A 10 -28.23 15.04 4.79
C LEU A 10 -28.37 16.11 3.68
N ARG A 11 -27.36 16.25 2.81
CA ARG A 11 -27.29 17.31 1.78
C ARG A 11 -27.41 18.71 2.36
N VAL A 12 -26.87 18.89 3.56
CA VAL A 12 -26.80 20.18 4.26
C VAL A 12 -25.40 20.75 4.11
N VAL A 13 -25.32 22.05 3.89
CA VAL A 13 -24.06 22.78 3.83
C VAL A 13 -23.34 22.65 5.17
N SER A 14 -22.15 22.06 5.16
CA SER A 14 -21.35 21.88 6.38
C SER A 14 -20.90 23.25 6.93
N PRO A 15 -20.90 23.49 8.25
CA PRO A 15 -20.34 24.72 8.83
C PRO A 15 -18.81 24.83 8.62
N TYR A 16 -18.19 23.77 8.11
CA TYR A 16 -16.76 23.70 7.79
C TYR A 16 -16.48 23.83 6.28
N VAL A 17 -17.43 24.25 5.45
CA VAL A 17 -17.24 24.36 3.99
C VAL A 17 -15.94 25.09 3.65
N ASP A 18 -15.18 24.49 2.74
CA ASP A 18 -13.87 24.94 2.27
C ASP A 18 -12.80 25.12 3.35
N ARG A 19 -13.10 24.73 4.59
CA ARG A 19 -12.15 24.70 5.70
C ARG A 19 -11.40 23.38 5.70
N LEU A 20 -10.08 23.47 5.65
CA LEU A 20 -9.18 22.36 5.84
C LEU A 20 -9.25 21.86 7.30
N VAL A 21 -9.83 20.67 7.52
CA VAL A 21 -9.89 20.04 8.84
C VAL A 21 -8.82 18.96 8.94
N ALA A 22 -7.79 19.19 9.75
CA ALA A 22 -6.76 18.19 10.05
C ALA A 22 -7.25 17.20 11.11
N LEU A 23 -7.18 15.91 10.81
CA LEU A 23 -7.42 14.84 11.78
C LEU A 23 -6.11 14.14 12.06
N VAL A 24 -5.66 14.27 13.31
CA VAL A 24 -4.40 13.71 13.79
C VAL A 24 -4.71 12.50 14.64
N HIS A 25 -4.60 11.30 14.06
CA HIS A 25 -4.72 10.06 14.83
C HIS A 25 -3.40 9.67 15.49
N ARG A 26 -2.28 9.81 14.77
CA ARG A 26 -0.91 9.60 15.27
C ARG A 26 0.05 10.66 14.75
N PRO A 27 1.20 10.90 15.42
CA PRO A 27 2.23 11.78 14.91
C PRO A 27 2.66 11.35 13.50
N LYS A 28 2.65 12.29 12.53
CA LYS A 28 2.97 12.08 11.10
C LYS A 28 1.99 11.22 10.30
N GLU A 29 0.90 10.75 10.90
CA GLU A 29 -0.20 10.03 10.23
C GLU A 29 -1.47 10.88 10.18
N SER A 30 -1.31 12.20 10.05
CA SER A 30 -2.44 13.10 9.88
C SER A 30 -3.01 12.99 8.48
N PHE A 31 -4.33 13.12 8.38
CA PHE A 31 -5.03 13.24 7.11
C PHE A 31 -6.04 14.37 7.20
N PHE A 32 -6.50 14.85 6.04
CA PHE A 32 -7.23 16.10 5.93
C PHE A 32 -8.62 15.85 5.37
N VAL A 33 -9.61 16.51 5.92
CA VAL A 33 -10.99 16.46 5.45
C VAL A 33 -11.39 17.86 5.00
N ILE A 34 -11.75 17.98 3.73
CA ILE A 34 -12.14 19.23 3.08
C ILE A 34 -13.59 19.05 2.60
N PRO A 35 -14.58 19.52 3.36
CA PRO A 35 -15.96 19.48 2.91
C PRO A 35 -16.23 20.60 1.90
N GLN A 36 -16.91 20.25 0.83
CA GLN A 36 -17.39 21.12 -0.24
C GLN A 36 -18.92 20.96 -0.34
N PRO A 37 -19.63 21.84 -1.08
CA PRO A 37 -21.10 21.81 -1.12
C PRO A 37 -21.72 20.46 -1.50
N GLU A 38 -21.12 19.74 -2.45
CA GLU A 38 -21.68 18.48 -2.99
C GLU A 38 -20.85 17.24 -2.69
N LYS A 39 -19.66 17.42 -2.09
CA LYS A 39 -18.70 16.33 -1.88
C LYS A 39 -17.78 16.64 -0.71
N VAL A 40 -17.12 15.62 -0.20
CA VAL A 40 -16.06 15.77 0.80
C VAL A 40 -14.81 15.13 0.24
N THR A 41 -13.72 15.91 0.14
CA THR A 41 -12.41 15.40 -0.26
C THR A 41 -11.62 15.04 0.99
N VAL A 42 -11.06 13.83 1.02
CA VAL A 42 -10.22 13.35 2.12
C VAL A 42 -8.83 13.06 1.57
N VAL A 43 -7.81 13.75 2.09
CA VAL A 43 -6.43 13.66 1.61
C VAL A 43 -5.53 13.03 2.65
N PHE A 44 -4.82 11.97 2.27
CA PHE A 44 -3.85 11.24 3.07
C PHE A 44 -2.44 11.48 2.51
N PRO A 45 -1.62 12.31 3.17
CA PRO A 45 -0.19 12.34 2.94
C PRO A 45 0.45 11.07 3.50
N VAL A 46 1.05 10.24 2.64
CA VAL A 46 1.59 8.94 3.02
C VAL A 46 3.11 9.04 3.24
N ARG A 47 3.56 8.50 4.38
CA ARG A 47 4.98 8.58 4.79
C ARG A 47 5.47 7.25 5.32
N PHE A 48 6.69 6.87 4.91
CA PHE A 48 7.40 5.72 5.46
C PHE A 48 8.82 6.11 5.88
N LYS A 49 9.36 5.45 6.91
CA LYS A 49 10.74 5.66 7.35
C LYS A 49 11.75 4.85 6.53
N ASP A 50 11.38 3.63 6.14
CA ASP A 50 12.22 2.72 5.37
C ASP A 50 12.05 3.01 3.86
N ASN A 51 13.16 3.20 3.15
CA ASN A 51 13.15 3.49 1.71
C ASN A 51 12.55 2.33 0.89
N VAL A 52 12.71 1.08 1.32
CA VAL A 52 12.07 -0.08 0.68
C VAL A 52 10.55 0.02 0.82
N ASP A 53 10.06 0.39 1.99
CA ASP A 53 8.64 0.55 2.24
C ASP A 53 8.06 1.74 1.43
N VAL A 54 8.84 2.81 1.22
CA VAL A 54 8.46 3.93 0.32
C VAL A 54 8.23 3.44 -1.10
N VAL A 55 9.15 2.65 -1.65
CA VAL A 55 9.03 2.11 -3.01
C VAL A 55 7.83 1.17 -3.12
N LEU A 56 7.69 0.23 -2.19
CA LEU A 56 6.55 -0.69 -2.15
C LEU A 56 5.21 0.06 -2.01
N ALA A 57 5.16 1.08 -1.15
CA ALA A 57 3.96 1.90 -0.95
C ALA A 57 3.59 2.68 -2.20
N THR A 58 4.57 3.26 -2.88
CA THR A 58 4.35 4.02 -4.12
C THR A 58 3.69 3.13 -5.18
N SER A 59 4.26 1.96 -5.44
CA SER A 59 3.68 1.00 -6.39
C SER A 59 2.30 0.52 -5.95
N PHE A 60 2.11 0.21 -4.66
CA PHE A 60 0.80 -0.21 -4.15
C PHE A 60 -0.28 0.86 -4.34
N LEU A 61 0.04 2.13 -4.07
CA LEU A 61 -0.93 3.23 -4.16
C LEU A 61 -1.27 3.60 -5.61
N GLN A 62 -0.31 3.51 -6.52
CA GLN A 62 -0.55 3.64 -7.97
C GLN A 62 -1.53 2.58 -8.44
N GLU A 63 -1.24 1.30 -8.15
CA GLU A 63 -2.13 0.18 -8.50
C GLU A 63 -3.50 0.29 -7.82
N PHE A 64 -3.55 0.76 -6.58
CA PHE A 64 -4.81 0.99 -5.86
C PHE A 64 -5.71 2.02 -6.57
N MET A 65 -5.13 3.07 -7.16
CA MET A 65 -5.86 4.02 -7.99
C MET A 65 -6.37 3.35 -9.27
N GLU A 66 -5.51 2.60 -9.95
CA GLU A 66 -5.85 1.93 -11.22
C GLU A 66 -6.92 0.86 -11.05
N ALA A 67 -6.95 0.18 -9.90
CA ALA A 67 -7.95 -0.84 -9.58
C ALA A 67 -9.38 -0.34 -9.74
N ARG A 68 -9.65 0.96 -9.52
CA ARG A 68 -10.98 1.56 -9.74
C ARG A 68 -11.49 1.44 -11.17
N ARG A 69 -10.61 1.25 -12.17
CA ARG A 69 -11.01 1.05 -13.58
C ARG A 69 -11.67 -0.30 -13.81
N THR A 70 -11.63 -1.20 -12.83
CA THR A 70 -12.31 -2.50 -12.89
C THR A 70 -13.83 -2.34 -12.94
N ALA A 71 -14.49 -3.08 -13.83
CA ALA A 71 -15.92 -2.94 -14.17
C ALA A 71 -16.93 -3.08 -13.00
N GLY A 72 -16.48 -3.46 -11.78
CA GLY A 72 -17.31 -3.54 -10.58
C GLY A 72 -17.20 -2.36 -9.61
N LEU A 73 -16.26 -1.42 -9.82
CA LEU A 73 -15.93 -0.35 -8.86
C LEU A 73 -16.44 1.03 -9.25
N ASN A 74 -17.34 1.12 -10.23
CA ASN A 74 -17.91 2.39 -10.71
C ASN A 74 -18.59 3.22 -9.61
N ASN A 75 -19.22 2.53 -8.64
CA ASN A 75 -19.90 3.16 -7.51
C ASN A 75 -18.98 3.44 -6.30
N ALA A 76 -17.71 3.03 -6.36
CA ALA A 76 -16.75 3.30 -5.29
C ALA A 76 -16.33 4.78 -5.29
N PRO A 77 -15.92 5.33 -4.13
CA PRO A 77 -15.32 6.65 -4.04
C PRO A 77 -14.23 6.88 -5.07
N SER A 78 -14.18 8.08 -5.66
CA SER A 78 -13.06 8.45 -6.51
C SER A 78 -11.78 8.45 -5.68
N CYS A 79 -10.71 7.90 -6.23
CA CYS A 79 -9.41 7.84 -5.59
C CYS A 79 -8.37 8.33 -6.60
N VAL A 80 -7.50 9.26 -6.17
CA VAL A 80 -6.39 9.78 -6.95
C VAL A 80 -5.14 9.72 -6.10
N TRP A 81 -4.03 9.27 -6.69
CA TRP A 81 -2.70 9.35 -6.11
C TRP A 81 -1.84 10.37 -6.88
N SER A 82 -1.03 11.14 -6.16
CA SER A 82 -0.11 12.13 -6.73
C SER A 82 1.19 12.18 -5.94
N THR A 83 2.31 12.44 -6.61
CA THR A 83 3.60 12.72 -5.95
C THR A 83 3.65 14.12 -5.34
N THR A 84 2.90 15.07 -5.91
CA THR A 84 2.83 16.45 -5.42
C THR A 84 1.60 16.69 -4.57
N PRO A 85 1.64 17.59 -3.57
CA PRO A 85 0.49 17.92 -2.77
C PRO A 85 -0.69 18.43 -3.64
N PRO A 86 -1.91 17.92 -3.44
CA PRO A 86 -3.08 18.39 -4.17
C PRO A 86 -3.47 19.82 -3.73
N LEU A 87 -4.16 20.56 -4.60
CA LEU A 87 -4.50 21.98 -4.39
C LEU A 87 -5.37 22.20 -3.15
N GLU A 88 -6.16 21.19 -2.77
CA GLU A 88 -6.99 21.16 -1.57
C GLU A 88 -6.17 21.26 -0.27
N LEU A 89 -4.87 20.97 -0.31
CA LEU A 89 -3.95 21.16 0.82
C LEU A 89 -3.30 22.54 0.85
N LYS A 90 -3.72 23.50 0.02
CA LYS A 90 -3.21 24.87 0.06
C LYS A 90 -3.44 25.47 1.46
N GLY A 91 -2.37 25.95 2.09
CA GLY A 91 -2.40 26.47 3.46
C GLY A 91 -2.17 25.42 4.56
N ALA A 92 -1.99 24.15 4.21
CA ALA A 92 -1.54 23.15 5.16
C ALA A 92 -0.09 23.45 5.63
N PRO A 93 0.26 23.13 6.89
CA PRO A 93 1.61 23.32 7.41
C PRO A 93 2.68 22.61 6.56
N ALA A 94 3.88 23.19 6.42
CA ALA A 94 4.94 22.63 5.57
C ALA A 94 5.30 21.17 5.88
N HIS A 95 5.29 20.76 7.16
CA HIS A 95 5.57 19.38 7.55
C HIS A 95 4.54 18.36 7.02
N VAL A 96 3.32 18.82 6.72
CA VAL A 96 2.25 18.02 6.10
C VAL A 96 2.52 17.80 4.61
N LEU A 97 3.13 18.78 3.96
CA LEU A 97 3.42 18.73 2.52
C LEU A 97 4.62 17.84 2.19
N ASN A 98 5.39 17.40 3.20
CA ASN A 98 6.48 16.45 3.02
C ASN A 98 5.96 15.01 3.13
N ALA A 99 5.50 14.43 2.02
CA ALA A 99 5.05 13.04 1.93
C ALA A 99 5.92 12.27 0.92
N ASN A 100 6.74 11.33 1.40
CA ASN A 100 7.71 10.62 0.55
C ASN A 100 7.11 9.46 -0.25
N ALA A 101 5.91 8.99 0.08
CA ALA A 101 5.17 7.99 -0.69
C ALA A 101 3.96 8.60 -1.45
N GLY A 102 3.89 9.93 -1.51
CA GLY A 102 2.85 10.68 -2.21
C GLY A 102 1.58 10.93 -1.38
N PHE A 103 0.54 11.40 -2.07
CA PHE A 103 -0.74 11.84 -1.52
C PHE A 103 -1.86 11.03 -2.14
N VAL A 104 -2.74 10.49 -1.30
CA VAL A 104 -3.96 9.79 -1.74
C VAL A 104 -5.17 10.65 -1.42
N SER A 105 -5.99 10.93 -2.42
CA SER A 105 -7.19 11.76 -2.28
C SER A 105 -8.43 10.95 -2.61
N PHE A 106 -9.35 10.86 -1.65
CA PHE A 106 -10.67 10.27 -1.85
C PHE A 106 -11.72 11.35 -2.01
N VAL A 107 -12.60 11.19 -3.00
CA VAL A 107 -13.77 12.06 -3.17
C VAL A 107 -15.02 11.30 -2.76
N ILE A 108 -15.63 11.76 -1.68
CA ILE A 108 -16.85 11.20 -1.09
C ILE A 108 -18.05 12.01 -1.57
N PHE A 109 -19.01 11.35 -2.19
CA PHE A 109 -20.30 11.91 -2.60
C PHE A 109 -21.41 11.41 -1.67
N PRO A 110 -22.60 12.04 -1.64
CA PRO A 110 -23.71 11.63 -0.78
C PRO A 110 -24.03 10.13 -0.88
N ARG A 111 -23.98 9.55 -2.09
CA ARG A 111 -24.21 8.10 -2.33
C ARG A 111 -23.30 7.16 -1.54
N HIS A 112 -22.12 7.62 -1.10
CA HIS A 112 -21.16 6.82 -0.32
C HIS A 112 -21.43 6.88 1.19
N VAL A 113 -22.26 7.81 1.65
CA VAL A 113 -22.53 8.06 3.08
C VAL A 113 -24.02 8.01 3.42
N ASP A 114 -24.85 7.58 2.47
CA ASP A 114 -26.29 7.48 2.63
C ASP A 114 -26.69 6.34 3.59
N GLY A 115 -27.61 6.62 4.50
CA GLY A 115 -28.10 5.71 5.53
C GLY A 115 -26.97 5.02 6.31
N GLU A 116 -27.03 3.69 6.39
CA GLU A 116 -26.07 2.85 7.13
C GLU A 116 -24.64 2.85 6.53
N LYS A 117 -24.43 3.41 5.33
CA LYS A 117 -23.10 3.47 4.71
C LYS A 117 -22.19 4.47 5.41
N LEU A 118 -22.75 5.45 6.13
CA LEU A 118 -21.99 6.49 6.83
C LEU A 118 -20.91 5.88 7.74
N ASP A 119 -21.29 4.97 8.63
CA ASP A 119 -20.37 4.41 9.62
C ASP A 119 -19.30 3.53 8.95
N LYS A 120 -19.67 2.78 7.90
CA LYS A 120 -18.70 1.99 7.10
C LYS A 120 -17.68 2.90 6.41
N THR A 121 -18.12 3.98 5.78
CA THR A 121 -17.23 4.94 5.12
C THR A 121 -16.32 5.65 6.11
N VAL A 122 -16.84 6.06 7.28
CA VAL A 122 -16.03 6.63 8.37
C VAL A 122 -14.96 5.63 8.82
N TRP A 123 -15.34 4.37 9.03
CA TRP A 123 -14.40 3.33 9.44
C TRP A 123 -13.31 3.09 8.40
N SER A 124 -13.68 2.91 7.13
CA SER A 124 -12.72 2.67 6.04
C SER A 124 -11.73 3.83 5.88
N LEU A 125 -12.20 5.07 5.93
CA LEU A 125 -11.32 6.24 5.85
C LEU A 125 -10.41 6.36 7.09
N SER A 126 -10.95 6.12 8.28
CA SER A 126 -10.18 6.23 9.53
C SER A 126 -9.09 5.16 9.65
N THR A 127 -9.31 3.98 9.05
CA THR A 127 -8.38 2.84 9.10
C THR A 127 -7.48 2.71 7.87
N PHE A 128 -7.66 3.56 6.85
CA PHE A 128 -6.91 3.49 5.59
C PHE A 128 -5.39 3.47 5.79
N HIS A 129 -4.86 4.30 6.71
CA HIS A 129 -3.42 4.32 6.99
C HIS A 129 -2.91 2.96 7.52
N ALA A 130 -3.67 2.33 8.43
CA ALA A 130 -3.35 1.01 8.95
C ALA A 130 -3.45 -0.07 7.87
N TYR A 131 -4.47 0.03 7.00
CA TYR A 131 -4.66 -0.86 5.85
C TYR A 131 -3.44 -0.83 4.91
N VAL A 132 -3.00 0.35 4.47
CA VAL A 132 -1.81 0.48 3.61
C VAL A 132 -0.58 -0.10 4.32
N ASN A 133 -0.33 0.31 5.56
CA ASN A 133 0.82 -0.17 6.35
C ASN A 133 0.87 -1.69 6.53
N TYR A 134 -0.30 -2.31 6.69
CA TYR A 134 -0.43 -3.76 6.80
C TYR A 134 -0.05 -4.42 5.47
N HIS A 135 -0.63 -3.95 4.36
CA HIS A 135 -0.37 -4.53 3.04
C HIS A 135 1.08 -4.36 2.58
N ILE A 136 1.74 -3.25 2.90
CA ILE A 136 3.18 -3.09 2.59
C ILE A 136 4.03 -4.12 3.34
N LYS A 137 3.75 -4.35 4.64
CA LYS A 137 4.46 -5.38 5.42
C LYS A 137 4.19 -6.78 4.88
N CYS A 138 2.94 -7.08 4.49
CA CYS A 138 2.59 -8.36 3.88
C CYS A 138 3.31 -8.56 2.54
N SER A 139 3.36 -7.56 1.67
CA SER A 139 4.09 -7.62 0.40
C SER A 139 5.58 -7.84 0.62
N LYS A 140 6.20 -7.16 1.59
CA LYS A 140 7.61 -7.38 1.97
C LYS A 140 7.85 -8.81 2.43
N SER A 141 7.02 -9.33 3.34
CA SER A 141 7.08 -10.73 3.80
C SER A 141 6.88 -11.74 2.67
N PHE A 142 5.96 -11.46 1.75
CA PHE A 142 5.73 -12.29 0.57
C PHE A 142 6.96 -12.33 -0.35
N MET A 143 7.61 -11.18 -0.59
CA MET A 143 8.86 -11.11 -1.35
C MET A 143 9.97 -11.91 -0.65
N HIS A 144 10.10 -11.83 0.67
CA HIS A 144 11.05 -12.67 1.41
C HIS A 144 10.80 -14.17 1.20
N THR A 145 9.54 -14.62 1.22
CA THR A 145 9.21 -16.02 0.95
C THR A 145 9.60 -16.44 -0.47
N ARG A 146 9.37 -15.59 -1.49
CA ARG A 146 9.79 -15.90 -2.87
C ARG A 146 11.32 -15.92 -3.01
N MET A 147 12.03 -14.99 -2.38
CA MET A 147 13.49 -14.96 -2.38
C MET A 147 14.08 -16.24 -1.75
N ARG A 148 13.53 -16.72 -0.63
CA ARG A 148 13.97 -17.98 0.00
C ARG A 148 13.81 -19.17 -0.93
N ARG A 149 12.63 -19.34 -1.55
CA ARG A 149 12.39 -20.41 -2.54
C ARG A 149 13.35 -20.36 -3.72
N ARG A 150 13.69 -19.13 -4.17
CA ARG A 150 14.67 -18.95 -5.25
C ARG A 150 16.07 -19.38 -4.82
N VAL A 151 16.49 -19.01 -3.61
CA VAL A 151 17.79 -19.43 -3.03
C VAL A 151 17.85 -20.94 -2.88
N GLU A 152 16.80 -21.59 -2.38
CA GLU A 152 16.71 -23.07 -2.29
C GLU A 152 16.93 -23.71 -3.67
N THR A 153 16.30 -23.17 -4.72
CA THR A 153 16.45 -23.67 -6.10
C THR A 153 17.89 -23.51 -6.60
N LEU A 154 18.54 -22.37 -6.30
CA LEU A 154 19.93 -22.12 -6.69
C LEU A 154 20.90 -23.04 -5.93
N ILE A 155 20.66 -23.31 -4.65
CA ILE A 155 21.44 -24.26 -3.86
C ILE A 155 21.32 -25.67 -4.44
N GLN A 156 20.12 -26.09 -4.86
CA GLN A 156 19.94 -27.38 -5.52
C GLN A 156 20.73 -27.46 -6.84
N ALA A 157 20.70 -26.41 -7.66
CA ALA A 157 21.48 -26.36 -8.89
C ALA A 157 22.99 -26.42 -8.61
N LEU A 158 23.47 -25.68 -7.61
CA LEU A 158 24.86 -25.70 -7.18
C LEU A 158 25.30 -27.09 -6.70
N ASN A 159 24.47 -27.77 -5.91
CA ASN A 159 24.79 -29.11 -5.41
C ASN A 159 24.82 -30.15 -6.54
N ARG A 160 23.95 -30.03 -7.57
CA ARG A 160 24.01 -30.89 -8.77
C ARG A 160 25.25 -30.67 -9.62
N ALA A 161 25.81 -29.46 -9.58
CA ALA A 161 27.02 -29.12 -10.34
C ALA A 161 28.32 -29.57 -9.65
N LYS A 162 28.27 -29.96 -8.36
CA LYS A 162 29.42 -30.56 -7.69
C LYS A 162 29.68 -31.92 -8.33
N LEU A 163 30.88 -32.11 -8.88
CA LEU A 163 31.35 -33.43 -9.26
C LEU A 163 31.34 -34.31 -8.01
N ASP A 164 30.72 -35.48 -8.10
CA ASP A 164 30.92 -36.50 -7.08
C ASP A 164 32.43 -36.74 -7.00
N VAL A 165 33.04 -36.48 -5.84
CA VAL A 165 34.39 -36.96 -5.55
C VAL A 165 34.32 -38.44 -5.84
N GLU A 166 35.09 -38.91 -6.84
CA GLU A 166 35.11 -40.32 -7.22
C GLU A 166 35.27 -41.14 -5.94
N LYS A 167 34.18 -41.73 -5.46
CA LYS A 167 34.29 -42.80 -4.47
C LYS A 167 35.03 -43.87 -5.23
N GLU A 168 36.30 -44.07 -4.90
CA GLU A 168 37.12 -45.18 -5.40
C GLU A 168 36.22 -46.41 -5.46
N LYS A 169 35.83 -46.81 -6.67
CA LYS A 169 35.05 -48.03 -6.86
C LYS A 169 36.01 -49.17 -6.58
N LYS A 170 36.09 -49.58 -5.31
CA LYS A 170 36.73 -50.84 -4.95
C LYS A 170 35.90 -51.95 -5.58
N THR A 171 36.43 -52.57 -6.62
CA THR A 171 35.95 -53.87 -7.11
C THR A 171 35.97 -54.85 -5.94
N ALA A 172 34.95 -55.72 -5.85
CA ALA A 172 34.77 -56.68 -4.77
C ALA A 172 35.95 -57.67 -4.57
N GLN A 173 37.00 -57.60 -5.41
CA GLN A 173 38.21 -58.43 -5.35
C GLN A 173 39.52 -57.63 -5.17
N GLY A 174 39.47 -56.33 -4.86
CA GLY A 174 40.66 -55.59 -4.40
C GLY A 174 41.82 -55.45 -5.42
N ARG A 175 41.58 -55.65 -6.72
CA ARG A 175 42.60 -55.40 -7.76
C ARG A 175 42.28 -54.15 -8.58
N SER A 176 43.22 -53.20 -8.52
CA SER A 176 43.24 -51.98 -9.31
C SER A 176 43.58 -52.29 -10.78
N PHE A 177 42.80 -51.72 -11.71
CA PHE A 177 43.04 -51.84 -13.13
C PHE A 177 44.08 -50.78 -13.55
N LYS A 178 45.31 -51.19 -13.84
CA LYS A 178 46.30 -50.33 -14.48
C LYS A 178 46.06 -50.34 -15.98
N ARG A 179 45.68 -49.19 -16.55
CA ARG A 179 45.65 -48.99 -17.99
C ARG A 179 47.08 -48.77 -18.47
N HIS A 180 47.62 -49.70 -19.26
CA HIS A 180 48.81 -49.42 -20.05
C HIS A 180 48.39 -48.57 -21.27
N VAL A 181 49.29 -47.62 -21.57
CA VAL A 181 49.21 -46.49 -22.52
C VAL A 181 48.39 -46.76 -23.77
#